data_AF-A0A368ZJF3-F1
#
_entry.id   AF-A0A368ZJF3-F1
#
_cell.length_a   1.000
_cell.length_b   1.000
_cell.length_c   1.000
_cell.angle_alpha   90.00
_cell.angle_beta   90.00
_cell.angle_gamma   90.00
#
_symmetry.space_group_name_H-M   'P 1'
#
loop_
_entity.id
_entity.type
_entity.pdbx_description
1 polymer ?
#
loop_
_entity_poly.entity_id
_entity_poly.type
_entity_poly.pdbx_seq_one_letter_code
_entity_poly.pdbx_strand_id
1 'polypeptide(L)'
;MKKLLLLSLVFLTMYSCGDEVQFNTPAFQGDRENELWRAKSFSASIDANGFLTITGANNYETVELTVPSVIESEFIVGDIDVIEAKYTDGFGTEYSTTNTPDESVSVYPELGEITIEEIDVVNKTFTGTYRFLAFDASGLNSVGFTNGIFFKVPLLSGELPTDPITCLDVETAAQTALLAYQATFSPDLEFVSRAAFEAACTAYSQALTEQRTFCGDADGSLQAAIEALDGCAFPCDLAVANVTEAEAQYTTATIGNYVEKCDQYSLYLQEQIDICGDADGSIQAEIDSLNCGDTDSDGVPDVFEDFNVDGDLDNDDIDNDGIANYLDNEDDGDGILTFYEAKDADGNPVDTDGDGDFDYLDNDDDGDGVLTANEGADPNGDGNPDDALDTDGNGVPDYLQA
;
A
#
# COMPACT_ATOMS: atom_id res chain seq x y z
N MET A 1 89.74 66.63 1.03
CA MET A 1 88.34 66.99 0.75
C MET A 1 87.94 66.40 -0.61
N LYS A 2 86.87 65.59 -0.66
CA LYS A 2 85.87 65.43 -1.75
C LYS A 2 86.36 64.91 -3.13
N LYS A 3 85.78 63.92 -3.83
CA LYS A 3 84.49 63.17 -3.88
C LYS A 3 84.74 61.88 -4.72
N LEU A 4 84.43 60.66 -4.25
CA LEU A 4 83.22 59.82 -4.50
C LEU A 4 82.84 59.64 -5.99
N LEU A 5 83.16 58.50 -6.62
CA LEU A 5 82.47 57.17 -6.69
C LEU A 5 81.24 57.19 -7.62
N LEU A 6 81.31 56.72 -8.87
CA LEU A 6 81.30 55.35 -9.43
C LEU A 6 79.88 54.89 -9.86
N LEU A 7 79.81 54.79 -11.19
CA LEU A 7 78.83 54.29 -12.16
C LEU A 7 78.05 53.00 -11.79
N SER A 8 76.82 52.93 -12.35
CA SER A 8 75.97 51.75 -12.63
C SER A 8 75.14 51.13 -11.49
N LEU A 9 73.80 51.18 -11.59
CA LEU A 9 72.93 49.99 -11.65
C LEU A 9 71.45 50.37 -11.86
N VAL A 10 70.91 49.95 -13.02
CA VAL A 10 69.62 49.26 -13.20
C VAL A 10 68.32 49.96 -12.78
N PHE A 11 67.64 50.45 -13.82
CA PHE A 11 66.19 50.58 -13.94
C PHE A 11 65.66 49.21 -14.41
N LEU A 12 65.00 48.42 -13.55
CA LEU A 12 64.28 47.20 -13.97
C LEU A 12 63.26 46.76 -12.89
N THR A 13 61.96 46.72 -13.30
CA THR A 13 60.85 45.82 -12.85
C THR A 13 60.40 45.89 -11.37
N MET A 14 59.20 46.36 -10.99
CA MET A 14 57.82 45.87 -11.28
C MET A 14 57.64 44.36 -11.02
N TYR A 15 56.56 44.03 -10.30
CA TYR A 15 56.09 42.71 -9.83
C TYR A 15 56.53 42.30 -8.42
N SER A 16 55.80 42.84 -7.44
CA SER A 16 55.44 42.09 -6.25
C SER A 16 54.66 40.87 -6.71
N CYS A 17 55.22 39.68 -6.51
CA CYS A 17 54.48 38.43 -6.69
C CYS A 17 53.24 38.47 -5.79
N GLY A 18 52.05 38.37 -6.39
CA GLY A 18 50.96 37.72 -5.69
C GLY A 18 51.35 36.26 -5.53
N ASP A 19 51.22 35.73 -4.33
CA ASP A 19 51.21 34.28 -4.13
C ASP A 19 49.94 33.74 -4.80
N GLU A 20 50.01 33.52 -6.11
CA GLU A 20 49.13 32.58 -6.79
C GLU A 20 49.51 31.19 -6.28
N VAL A 21 48.86 30.78 -5.19
CA VAL A 21 48.80 29.37 -4.81
C VAL A 21 48.19 28.66 -6.02
N GLN A 22 49.01 27.92 -6.76
CA GLN A 22 48.55 27.02 -7.80
C GLN A 22 47.55 26.07 -7.17
N PHE A 23 46.25 26.30 -7.39
CA PHE A 23 45.23 25.32 -7.10
C PHE A 23 45.53 24.10 -7.97
N ASN A 24 45.79 22.96 -7.35
CA ASN A 24 45.74 21.69 -8.06
C ASN A 24 44.30 21.55 -8.55
N THR A 25 44.10 21.65 -9.86
CA THR A 25 42.79 21.49 -10.49
C THR A 25 42.92 20.41 -11.54
N PRO A 26 42.25 19.26 -11.42
CA PRO A 26 41.34 18.82 -10.35
C PRO A 26 42.03 18.44 -9.02
N ALA A 27 41.25 18.35 -7.94
CA ALA A 27 41.73 17.95 -6.60
C ALA A 27 40.66 17.22 -5.77
N PHE A 28 41.13 16.39 -4.84
CA PHE A 28 40.34 15.84 -3.73
C PHE A 28 41.25 15.87 -2.49
N GLN A 29 40.84 16.59 -1.45
CA GLN A 29 41.63 16.79 -0.23
C GLN A 29 40.75 17.11 0.98
N GLY A 30 41.31 17.08 2.18
CA GLY A 30 40.65 17.47 3.43
C GLY A 30 41.64 17.42 4.60
N ASP A 31 41.24 17.92 5.76
CA ASP A 31 42.02 17.82 6.99
C ASP A 31 41.56 16.60 7.79
N ARG A 32 42.37 15.54 7.78
CA ARG A 32 42.16 14.33 8.58
C ARG A 32 42.88 14.49 9.91
N GLU A 33 42.14 14.55 11.01
CA GLU A 33 42.70 14.72 12.36
C GLU A 33 43.68 15.92 12.49
N ASN A 34 43.39 17.03 11.80
CA ASN A 34 44.23 18.24 11.68
C ASN A 34 45.49 18.09 10.82
N GLU A 35 45.64 16.98 10.10
CA GLU A 35 46.68 16.80 9.08
C GLU A 35 46.09 16.87 7.68
N LEU A 36 46.77 17.59 6.78
CA LEU A 36 46.33 17.72 5.40
C LEU A 36 46.43 16.37 4.67
N TRP A 37 45.27 15.83 4.30
CA TRP A 37 45.11 14.65 3.49
C TRP A 37 44.84 15.04 2.04
N ARG A 38 45.55 14.43 1.09
CA ARG A 38 45.35 14.66 -0.36
C ARG A 38 45.32 13.36 -1.13
N ALA A 39 44.31 13.21 -1.97
CA ALA A 39 44.23 12.12 -2.92
C ALA A 39 45.26 12.30 -4.05
N LYS A 40 45.76 11.18 -4.56
CA LYS A 40 46.59 11.10 -5.77
C LYS A 40 45.77 10.67 -7.00
N SER A 41 44.68 9.96 -6.77
CA SER A 41 43.68 9.58 -7.77
C SER A 41 42.30 9.88 -7.22
N PHE A 42 41.38 10.29 -8.08
CA PHE A 42 40.01 10.56 -7.71
C PHE A 42 39.10 10.29 -8.90
N SER A 43 37.88 9.87 -8.61
CA SER A 43 36.88 9.48 -9.60
C SER A 43 35.50 9.55 -9.00
N ALA A 44 34.50 9.77 -9.84
CA ALA A 44 33.11 9.54 -9.50
C ALA A 44 32.57 8.33 -10.26
N SER A 45 31.61 7.63 -9.67
CA SER A 45 30.82 6.59 -10.31
C SER A 45 29.35 6.73 -9.95
N ILE A 46 28.47 6.44 -10.92
CA ILE A 46 27.03 6.35 -10.70
C ILE A 46 26.62 4.89 -10.90
N ASP A 47 25.91 4.33 -9.93
CA ASP A 47 25.45 2.95 -9.97
C ASP A 47 24.11 2.80 -10.74
N ALA A 48 23.54 1.59 -10.75
CA ALA A 48 22.28 1.31 -11.43
C ALA A 48 21.05 1.95 -10.76
N ASN A 49 21.15 2.30 -9.48
CA ASN A 49 20.10 2.98 -8.71
C ASN A 49 20.20 4.51 -8.85
N GLY A 50 21.26 5.02 -9.51
CA GLY A 50 21.51 6.44 -9.67
C GLY A 50 22.30 7.05 -8.52
N PHE A 51 22.84 6.24 -7.61
CA PHE A 51 23.60 6.74 -6.47
C PHE A 51 25.00 7.16 -6.93
N LEU A 52 25.44 8.32 -6.46
CA LEU A 52 26.75 8.86 -6.79
C LEU A 52 27.74 8.51 -5.68
N THR A 53 28.84 7.85 -6.07
CA THR A 53 30.00 7.67 -5.20
C THR A 53 31.16 8.50 -5.73
N ILE A 54 31.70 9.40 -4.90
CA ILE A 54 32.91 10.17 -5.17
C ILE A 54 34.05 9.58 -4.35
N THR A 55 35.08 9.08 -5.04
CA THR A 55 36.23 8.41 -4.43
C THR A 55 37.47 9.27 -4.57
N GLY A 56 38.20 9.46 -3.47
CA GLY A 56 39.57 9.96 -3.46
C GLY A 56 40.49 8.91 -2.84
N ALA A 57 41.61 8.61 -3.47
CA ALA A 57 42.59 7.66 -2.95
C ALA A 57 44.02 8.18 -3.07
N ASN A 58 44.84 7.91 -2.06
CA ASN A 58 46.29 8.07 -2.14
C ASN A 58 46.97 6.69 -2.33
N ASN A 59 48.23 6.53 -1.95
CA ASN A 59 48.93 5.24 -2.10
C ASN A 59 48.47 4.15 -1.12
N TYR A 60 47.79 4.56 -0.04
CA TYR A 60 47.52 3.72 1.13
C TYR A 60 46.07 3.85 1.57
N GLU A 61 45.49 5.03 1.45
CA GLU A 61 44.21 5.38 2.07
C GLU A 61 43.20 5.82 1.02
N THR A 62 41.93 5.57 1.31
CA THR A 62 40.80 5.88 0.42
C THR A 62 39.69 6.57 1.22
N VAL A 63 39.07 7.58 0.62
CA VAL A 63 37.83 8.21 1.07
C VAL A 63 36.78 7.99 -0.01
N GLU A 64 35.61 7.49 0.38
CA GLU A 64 34.45 7.28 -0.49
C GLU A 64 33.26 8.05 0.09
N LEU A 65 32.61 8.85 -0.75
CA LEU A 65 31.45 9.67 -0.39
C LEU A 65 30.28 9.23 -1.25
N THR A 66 29.26 8.62 -0.66
CA THR A 66 28.09 8.08 -1.36
C THR A 66 26.86 8.90 -1.02
N VAL A 67 26.14 9.35 -2.06
CA VAL A 67 24.87 10.06 -1.92
C VAL A 67 23.81 9.43 -2.85
N PRO A 68 22.52 9.49 -2.45
CA PRO A 68 21.46 8.77 -3.14
C PRO A 68 21.02 9.45 -4.45
N SER A 69 21.47 10.68 -4.71
CA SER A 69 21.05 11.44 -5.89
C SER A 69 22.14 12.32 -6.46
N VAL A 70 22.11 12.49 -7.80
CA VAL A 70 23.05 13.29 -8.57
C VAL A 70 22.51 14.72 -8.73
N ILE A 71 22.38 15.43 -7.60
CA ILE A 71 21.85 16.79 -7.55
C ILE A 71 22.76 17.72 -6.75
N GLU A 72 22.67 19.02 -7.05
CA GLU A 72 23.32 20.07 -6.26
C GLU A 72 22.52 20.27 -4.97
N SER A 73 22.97 19.61 -3.89
CA SER A 73 22.33 19.63 -2.58
C SER A 73 23.34 19.33 -1.48
N GLU A 74 22.93 19.64 -0.25
CA GLU A 74 23.52 19.14 0.97
C GLU A 74 22.89 17.79 1.34
N PHE A 75 23.72 16.83 1.76
CA PHE A 75 23.33 15.50 2.21
C PHE A 75 23.94 15.22 3.58
N ILE A 76 23.12 14.76 4.52
CA ILE A 76 23.54 14.47 5.89
C ILE A 76 24.03 13.01 5.98
N VAL A 77 25.28 12.80 6.37
CA VAL A 77 25.86 11.45 6.51
C VAL A 77 25.83 10.96 7.96
N GLY A 78 25.68 9.65 8.12
CA GLY A 78 25.58 8.99 9.42
C GLY A 78 24.18 9.04 10.05
N ASP A 79 23.21 9.50 9.26
CA ASP A 79 21.78 9.44 9.57
C ASP A 79 21.19 8.08 9.14
N ILE A 80 21.36 7.75 7.86
CA ILE A 80 20.92 6.48 7.27
C ILE A 80 22.05 5.83 6.47
N ASP A 81 21.96 4.52 6.26
CA ASP A 81 23.04 3.71 5.68
C ASP A 81 23.40 4.07 4.22
N VAL A 82 22.47 4.66 3.47
CA VAL A 82 22.65 4.97 2.05
C VAL A 82 23.35 6.32 1.79
N ILE A 83 23.42 7.20 2.79
CA ILE A 83 24.16 8.47 2.73
C ILE A 83 25.41 8.31 3.59
N GLU A 84 26.50 7.90 2.94
CA GLU A 84 27.68 7.36 3.63
C GLU A 84 28.95 8.13 3.28
N ALA A 85 29.76 8.40 4.31
CA ALA A 85 31.17 8.69 4.13
C ALA A 85 32.00 7.57 4.74
N LYS A 86 32.85 6.96 3.90
CA LYS A 86 33.71 5.84 4.26
C LYS A 86 35.17 6.21 4.09
N TYR A 87 35.99 5.78 5.04
CA TYR A 87 37.44 5.91 5.00
C TYR A 87 38.10 4.54 5.21
N THR A 88 39.04 4.19 4.34
CA THR A 88 39.85 2.97 4.47
C THR A 88 41.31 3.37 4.67
N ASP A 89 41.94 2.86 5.73
CA ASP A 89 43.33 3.18 6.05
C ASP A 89 44.36 2.32 5.27
N GLY A 90 45.65 2.62 5.46
CA GLY A 90 46.77 1.89 4.85
C GLY A 90 46.91 0.42 5.23
N PHE A 91 46.20 -0.03 6.26
CA PHE A 91 46.15 -1.42 6.71
C PHE A 91 44.88 -2.14 6.26
N GLY A 92 43.96 -1.44 5.59
CA GLY A 92 42.67 -1.95 5.15
C GLY A 92 41.58 -1.90 6.22
N THR A 93 41.80 -1.18 7.33
CA THR A 93 40.74 -0.94 8.33
C THR A 93 39.75 0.05 7.75
N GLU A 94 38.46 -0.28 7.84
CA GLU A 94 37.37 0.55 7.33
C GLU A 94 36.69 1.30 8.47
N TYR A 95 36.40 2.57 8.21
CA TYR A 95 35.65 3.47 9.06
C TYR A 95 34.47 3.97 8.24
N SER A 96 33.26 3.95 8.80
CA SER A 96 32.07 4.47 8.13
C SER A 96 31.23 5.32 9.08
N THR A 97 30.55 6.32 8.51
CA THR A 97 29.50 7.07 9.21
C THR A 97 28.28 6.22 9.55
N THR A 98 28.11 5.05 8.92
CA THR A 98 27.01 4.11 9.20
C THR A 98 27.30 3.20 10.41
N ASN A 99 28.57 3.13 10.84
CA ASN A 99 28.93 2.41 12.06
C ASN A 99 28.51 3.21 13.29
N THR A 100 27.67 2.61 14.13
CA THR A 100 27.24 3.20 15.39
C THR A 100 28.42 3.29 16.36
N PRO A 101 28.68 4.45 16.99
CA PRO A 101 29.68 4.55 18.04
C PRO A 101 29.30 3.67 19.23
N ASP A 102 30.31 3.12 19.91
CA ASP A 102 30.10 2.49 21.20
C ASP A 102 29.59 3.53 22.21
N GLU A 103 28.63 3.15 23.05
CA GLU A 103 28.03 4.07 24.04
C GLU A 103 29.06 4.69 25.00
N SER A 104 30.20 4.02 25.22
CA SER A 104 31.30 4.54 26.04
C SER A 104 32.12 5.64 25.34
N VAL A 105 31.99 5.77 24.02
CA VAL A 105 32.65 6.79 23.20
C VAL A 105 31.71 7.95 22.92
N SER A 106 30.52 7.68 22.38
CA SER A 106 29.52 8.71 22.11
C SER A 106 28.11 8.13 22.13
N VAL A 107 27.19 8.85 22.78
CA VAL A 107 25.75 8.54 22.77
C VAL A 107 25.04 9.26 21.61
N TYR A 108 25.65 10.34 21.10
CA TYR A 108 25.12 11.15 20.01
C TYR A 108 26.25 11.38 19.00
N PRO A 109 26.43 10.51 18.00
CA PRO A 109 27.42 10.75 16.95
C PRO A 109 27.12 12.09 16.26
N GLU A 110 28.17 12.87 16.01
CA GLU A 110 28.03 14.09 15.22
C GLU A 110 27.80 13.70 13.76
N LEU A 111 26.65 14.11 13.21
CA LEU A 111 26.36 13.93 11.80
C LEU A 111 27.37 14.70 10.93
N GLY A 112 27.72 14.10 9.81
CA GLY A 112 28.52 14.74 8.79
C GLY A 112 27.66 15.34 7.68
N GLU A 113 28.34 15.86 6.68
CA GLU A 113 27.76 16.55 5.54
C GLU A 113 28.57 16.22 4.28
N ILE A 114 27.89 15.92 3.18
CA ILE A 114 28.42 15.93 1.82
C ILE A 114 27.60 16.96 1.05
N THR A 115 28.26 17.95 0.49
CA THR A 115 27.58 19.01 -0.27
C THR A 115 28.10 19.02 -1.69
N ILE A 116 27.21 18.81 -2.66
CA ILE A 116 27.49 18.94 -4.08
C ILE A 116 27.12 20.36 -4.49
N GLU A 117 28.13 21.14 -4.86
CA GLU A 117 27.97 22.56 -5.17
C GLU A 117 27.86 22.83 -6.68
N GLU A 118 28.46 21.99 -7.52
CA GLU A 118 28.41 22.12 -8.97
C GLU A 118 28.49 20.75 -9.64
N ILE A 119 27.58 20.51 -10.59
CA ILE A 119 27.61 19.39 -11.52
C ILE A 119 27.84 19.91 -12.93
N ASP A 120 29.07 19.78 -13.45
CA ASP A 120 29.38 20.14 -14.84
C ASP A 120 28.94 18.99 -15.76
N VAL A 121 27.71 19.10 -16.30
CA VAL A 121 27.12 18.09 -17.19
C VAL A 121 27.88 17.92 -18.51
N VAL A 122 28.64 18.93 -18.96
CA VAL A 122 29.38 18.89 -20.23
C VAL A 122 30.67 18.13 -20.04
N ASN A 123 31.43 18.45 -18.99
CA ASN A 123 32.71 17.81 -18.68
C ASN A 123 32.55 16.57 -17.80
N LYS A 124 31.33 16.29 -17.31
CA LYS A 124 30.99 15.21 -16.38
C LYS A 124 31.85 15.25 -15.11
N THR A 125 31.93 16.42 -14.48
CA THR A 125 32.73 16.62 -13.26
C THR A 125 31.90 17.15 -12.10
N PHE A 126 32.28 16.76 -10.89
CA PHE A 126 31.64 17.16 -9.64
C PHE A 126 32.55 18.04 -8.79
N THR A 127 31.98 19.08 -8.19
CA THR A 127 32.64 19.97 -7.23
C THR A 127 31.78 20.12 -5.99
N GLY A 128 32.42 20.17 -4.82
CA GLY A 128 31.73 20.33 -3.56
C GLY A 128 32.64 20.12 -2.35
N THR A 129 32.00 20.00 -1.20
CA THR A 129 32.65 19.93 0.11
C THR A 129 32.16 18.73 0.92
N TYR A 130 32.93 18.33 1.92
CA TYR A 130 32.53 17.27 2.85
C TYR A 130 33.14 17.47 4.24
N ARG A 131 32.44 16.97 5.26
CA ARG A 131 32.90 16.84 6.64
C ARG A 131 32.23 15.62 7.24
N PHE A 132 32.96 14.76 7.95
CA PHE A 132 32.34 13.62 8.63
C PHE A 132 33.18 13.13 9.80
N LEU A 133 32.54 12.38 10.68
CA LEU A 133 33.17 11.56 11.71
C LEU A 133 32.71 10.11 11.48
N ALA A 134 33.64 9.22 11.16
CA ALA A 134 33.35 7.82 10.84
C ALA A 134 33.96 6.90 11.90
N PHE A 135 33.28 5.81 12.25
CA PHE A 135 33.72 4.83 13.24
C PHE A 135 34.13 3.52 12.59
N ASP A 136 35.06 2.79 13.19
CA ASP A 136 35.35 1.42 12.77
C ASP A 136 34.21 0.46 13.15
N ALA A 137 34.29 -0.79 12.71
CA ALA A 137 33.27 -1.81 13.01
C ALA A 137 33.07 -2.08 14.52
N SER A 138 34.01 -1.65 15.38
CA SER A 138 33.86 -1.79 16.83
C SER A 138 33.16 -0.61 17.50
N GLY A 139 33.01 0.52 16.79
CA GLY A 139 32.51 1.77 17.36
C GLY A 139 33.47 2.46 18.33
N LEU A 140 34.66 1.88 18.60
CA LEU A 140 35.61 2.37 19.60
C LEU A 140 36.65 3.34 19.01
N ASN A 141 36.94 3.22 17.71
CA ASN A 141 37.90 4.09 17.03
C ASN A 141 37.17 4.91 15.98
N SER A 142 37.58 6.16 15.81
CA SER A 142 36.98 7.10 14.87
C SER A 142 38.01 7.82 14.04
N VAL A 143 37.65 8.22 12.82
CA VAL A 143 38.43 9.11 11.97
C VAL A 143 37.54 10.26 11.52
N GLY A 144 38.02 11.48 11.74
CA GLY A 144 37.32 12.71 11.34
C GLY A 144 37.98 13.41 10.17
N PHE A 145 37.17 13.85 9.21
CA PHE A 145 37.58 14.74 8.13
C PHE A 145 36.86 16.08 8.28
N THR A 146 37.63 17.17 8.19
CA THR A 146 37.13 18.55 8.19
C THR A 146 37.70 19.32 7.00
N ASN A 147 37.07 20.43 6.60
CA ASN A 147 37.48 21.23 5.45
C ASN A 147 37.70 20.41 4.16
N GLY A 148 36.92 19.35 3.97
CA GLY A 148 37.01 18.47 2.81
C GLY A 148 36.52 19.17 1.55
N ILE A 149 37.25 19.03 0.46
CA ILE A 149 36.92 19.58 -0.86
C ILE A 149 37.20 18.53 -1.93
N PHE A 150 36.24 18.32 -2.81
CA PHE A 150 36.45 17.68 -4.12
C PHE A 150 36.17 18.72 -5.20
N PHE A 151 37.11 18.91 -6.13
CA PHE A 151 37.04 19.95 -7.14
C PHE A 151 37.28 19.36 -8.53
N LYS A 152 36.25 19.42 -9.37
CA LYS A 152 36.23 18.87 -10.74
C LYS A 152 36.62 17.39 -10.81
N VAL A 153 36.10 16.57 -9.88
CA VAL A 153 36.32 15.11 -9.91
C VAL A 153 35.53 14.50 -11.08
N PRO A 154 36.18 13.75 -12.00
CA PRO A 154 35.52 13.27 -13.21
C PRO A 154 34.72 11.99 -12.97
N LEU A 155 33.57 11.87 -13.65
CA LEU A 155 32.78 10.65 -13.75
C LEU A 155 33.51 9.63 -14.63
N LEU A 156 33.87 8.47 -14.07
CA LEU A 156 34.57 7.40 -14.79
C LEU A 156 33.66 6.21 -15.12
N SER A 157 32.56 6.03 -14.38
CA SER A 157 31.61 4.93 -14.58
C SER A 157 30.18 5.40 -14.32
N GLY A 158 29.21 4.85 -15.06
CA GLY A 158 27.82 5.27 -15.01
C GLY A 158 27.52 6.46 -15.93
N GLU A 159 26.27 6.93 -15.90
CA GLU A 159 25.79 8.06 -16.69
C GLU A 159 25.04 9.05 -15.79
N LEU A 160 25.11 10.34 -16.13
CA LEU A 160 24.33 11.37 -15.44
C LEU A 160 22.84 11.12 -15.71
N PRO A 161 21.99 11.01 -14.67
CA PRO A 161 20.55 10.89 -14.85
C PRO A 161 20.00 12.11 -15.60
N THR A 162 19.06 11.88 -16.51
CA THR A 162 18.35 12.99 -17.18
C THR A 162 17.33 13.65 -16.27
N ASP A 163 16.85 12.91 -15.27
CA ASP A 163 15.84 13.33 -14.30
C ASP A 163 16.20 12.66 -12.95
N PRO A 164 17.12 13.26 -12.16
CA PRO A 164 17.55 12.68 -10.89
C PRO A 164 16.43 12.80 -9.86
N ILE A 165 16.18 11.72 -9.12
CA ILE A 165 15.18 11.69 -8.05
C ILE A 165 15.61 12.65 -6.94
N THR A 166 14.73 13.57 -6.57
CA THR A 166 14.94 14.50 -5.47
C THR A 166 14.15 14.08 -4.22
N CYS A 167 14.52 14.63 -3.06
CA CYS A 167 13.72 14.46 -1.85
C CYS A 167 12.26 14.92 -2.06
N LEU A 168 12.02 16.00 -2.82
CA LEU A 168 10.68 16.49 -3.11
C LEU A 168 9.82 15.49 -3.92
N ASP A 169 10.44 14.73 -4.82
CA ASP A 169 9.74 13.75 -5.65
C ASP A 169 9.20 12.60 -4.78
N VAL A 170 10.04 12.08 -3.88
CA VAL A 170 9.66 10.99 -2.98
C VAL A 170 8.74 11.45 -1.85
N GLU A 171 8.84 12.70 -1.38
CA GLU A 171 7.84 13.31 -0.49
C GLU A 171 6.46 13.36 -1.14
N THR A 172 6.41 13.74 -2.42
CA THR A 172 5.15 13.79 -3.19
C THR A 172 4.58 12.39 -3.42
N ALA A 173 5.45 11.41 -3.70
CA ALA A 173 5.06 10.00 -3.84
C ALA A 173 4.50 9.44 -2.53
N ALA A 174 5.17 9.68 -1.40
CA ALA A 174 4.71 9.28 -0.08
C ALA A 174 3.36 9.90 0.29
N GLN A 175 3.17 11.20 0.01
CA GLN A 175 1.88 11.87 0.23
C GLN A 175 0.76 11.30 -0.64
N THR A 176 1.06 10.95 -1.89
CA THR A 176 0.09 10.31 -2.79
C THR A 176 -0.30 8.93 -2.29
N ALA A 177 0.67 8.13 -1.86
CA ALA A 177 0.44 6.80 -1.30
C ALA A 177 -0.34 6.86 0.03
N LEU A 178 -0.08 7.85 0.89
CA LEU A 178 -0.84 8.09 2.11
C LEU A 178 -2.32 8.34 1.83
N LEU A 179 -2.64 9.17 0.84
CA LEU A 179 -4.02 9.45 0.45
C LEU A 179 -4.73 8.19 -0.08
N ALA A 180 -4.03 7.39 -0.89
CA ALA A 180 -4.55 6.12 -1.37
C ALA A 180 -4.80 5.13 -0.23
N TYR A 181 -3.87 5.03 0.73
CA TYR A 181 -4.03 4.23 1.94
C TYR A 181 -5.25 4.66 2.76
N GLN A 182 -5.36 5.95 3.07
CA GLN A 182 -6.49 6.50 3.84
C GLN A 182 -7.85 6.32 3.16
N ALA A 183 -7.89 6.33 1.82
CA ALA A 183 -9.12 6.09 1.08
C ALA A 183 -9.67 4.66 1.27
N THR A 184 -8.84 3.68 1.64
CA THR A 184 -9.28 2.28 1.81
C THR A 184 -10.12 2.06 3.07
N PHE A 185 -10.04 2.94 4.05
CA PHE A 185 -10.81 2.87 5.31
C PHE A 185 -11.57 4.18 5.57
N SER A 186 -12.05 4.82 4.50
CA SER A 186 -12.90 6.01 4.60
C SER A 186 -14.21 5.68 5.34
N PRO A 187 -14.72 6.58 6.20
CA PRO A 187 -16.00 6.36 6.89
C PRO A 187 -17.22 6.33 5.95
N ASP A 188 -17.06 6.72 4.69
CA ASP A 188 -18.12 6.64 3.67
C ASP A 188 -18.21 5.24 3.02
N LEU A 189 -17.30 4.32 3.36
CA LEU A 189 -17.32 2.95 2.88
C LEU A 189 -18.27 2.10 3.72
N GLU A 190 -19.11 1.35 3.05
CA GLU A 190 -19.96 0.32 3.64
C GLU A 190 -19.11 -0.85 4.16
N PHE A 191 -18.15 -1.30 3.35
CA PHE A 191 -17.20 -2.34 3.72
C PHE A 191 -15.76 -1.92 3.42
N VAL A 192 -14.85 -2.33 4.28
CA VAL A 192 -13.41 -2.15 4.09
C VAL A 192 -12.81 -3.44 3.54
N SER A 193 -12.29 -3.38 2.32
CA SER A 193 -11.62 -4.53 1.71
C SER A 193 -10.22 -4.74 2.31
N ARG A 194 -10.00 -5.91 2.91
CA ARG A 194 -8.69 -6.34 3.41
C ARG A 194 -7.58 -6.27 2.36
N ALA A 195 -7.83 -6.83 1.18
CA ALA A 195 -6.83 -6.86 0.11
C ALA A 195 -6.45 -5.44 -0.37
N ALA A 196 -7.44 -4.54 -0.49
CA ALA A 196 -7.18 -3.15 -0.88
C ALA A 196 -6.38 -2.40 0.19
N PHE A 197 -6.74 -2.59 1.47
CA PHE A 197 -6.03 -2.00 2.60
C PHE A 197 -4.56 -2.45 2.65
N GLU A 198 -4.31 -3.76 2.63
CA GLU A 198 -2.96 -4.33 2.71
C GLU A 198 -2.08 -3.85 1.55
N ALA A 199 -2.62 -3.82 0.32
CA ALA A 199 -1.92 -3.32 -0.85
C ALA A 199 -1.58 -1.83 -0.75
N ALA A 200 -2.53 -1.00 -0.34
CA ALA A 200 -2.33 0.45 -0.21
C ALA A 200 -1.37 0.80 0.94
N CYS A 201 -1.47 0.09 2.07
CA CYS A 201 -0.54 0.23 3.19
C CYS A 201 0.88 -0.15 2.77
N THR A 202 1.05 -1.27 2.06
CA THR A 202 2.38 -1.72 1.58
C THR A 202 3.00 -0.68 0.65
N ALA A 203 2.20 -0.13 -0.27
CA ALA A 203 2.64 0.94 -1.16
C ALA A 203 3.06 2.20 -0.38
N TYR A 204 2.32 2.57 0.66
CA TYR A 204 2.68 3.70 1.53
C TYR A 204 3.96 3.45 2.33
N SER A 205 4.10 2.27 2.94
CA SER A 205 5.32 1.86 3.65
C SER A 205 6.56 1.88 2.73
N GLN A 206 6.41 1.44 1.48
CA GLN A 206 7.47 1.50 0.48
C GLN A 206 7.81 2.96 0.14
N ALA A 207 6.81 3.80 -0.10
CA ALA A 207 7.03 5.21 -0.41
C ALA A 207 7.71 5.97 0.74
N LEU A 208 7.40 5.66 2.01
CA LEU A 208 8.14 6.19 3.15
C LEU A 208 9.59 5.71 3.20
N THR A 209 9.85 4.46 2.81
CA THR A 209 11.21 3.90 2.76
C THR A 209 12.04 4.56 1.66
N GLU A 210 11.43 4.82 0.50
CA GLU A 210 12.03 5.60 -0.57
C GLU A 210 12.24 7.05 -0.12
N GLN A 211 11.27 7.67 0.55
CA GLN A 211 11.42 9.01 1.11
C GLN A 211 12.63 9.09 2.03
N ARG A 212 12.74 8.16 2.99
CA ARG A 212 13.91 8.08 3.87
C ARG A 212 15.20 7.95 3.08
N THR A 213 15.23 7.08 2.08
CA THR A 213 16.43 6.83 1.24
C THR A 213 17.00 8.10 0.60
N PHE A 214 16.15 9.00 0.10
CA PHE A 214 16.60 10.21 -0.60
C PHE A 214 16.62 11.48 0.27
N CYS A 215 15.87 11.51 1.38
CA CYS A 215 15.74 12.68 2.25
C CYS A 215 16.57 12.59 3.55
N GLY A 216 16.96 11.39 3.99
CA GLY A 216 17.40 11.19 5.38
C GLY A 216 16.21 11.01 6.33
N ASP A 217 16.51 10.74 7.60
CA ASP A 217 15.56 10.60 8.71
C ASP A 217 16.20 10.96 10.07
N ALA A 218 16.92 12.09 10.11
CA ALA A 218 17.71 12.48 11.29
C ALA A 218 16.89 12.67 12.57
N ASP A 219 15.57 12.91 12.46
CA ASP A 219 14.66 13.00 13.59
C ASP A 219 13.92 11.67 13.90
N GLY A 220 14.11 10.63 13.09
CA GLY A 220 13.49 9.32 13.21
C GLY A 220 12.00 9.30 12.88
N SER A 221 11.43 10.38 12.34
CA SER A 221 10.00 10.49 12.09
C SER A 221 9.51 9.55 10.98
N LEU A 222 10.32 9.31 9.94
CA LEU A 222 9.96 8.40 8.85
C LEU A 222 10.05 6.94 9.29
N GLN A 223 11.10 6.57 10.03
CA GLN A 223 11.23 5.24 10.64
C GLN A 223 10.08 4.97 11.61
N ALA A 224 9.74 5.93 12.47
CA ALA A 224 8.59 5.80 13.38
C ALA A 224 7.27 5.65 12.61
N ALA A 225 7.08 6.36 11.49
CA ALA A 225 5.88 6.23 10.66
C ALA A 225 5.80 4.83 10.00
N ILE A 226 6.91 4.28 9.52
CA ILE A 226 6.97 2.92 8.94
C ILE A 226 6.67 1.86 10.01
N GLU A 227 7.24 2.00 11.21
CA GLU A 227 6.97 1.09 12.32
C GLU A 227 5.51 1.15 12.78
N ALA A 228 4.88 2.33 12.73
CA ALA A 228 3.47 2.51 13.08
C ALA A 228 2.49 1.81 12.12
N LEU A 229 2.92 1.43 10.91
CA LEU A 229 2.10 0.66 9.98
C LEU A 229 2.01 -0.84 10.37
N ASP A 230 2.79 -1.28 11.36
CA ASP A 230 2.76 -2.64 11.93
C ASP A 230 2.76 -3.77 10.88
N GLY A 231 3.64 -3.64 9.87
CA GLY A 231 3.74 -4.61 8.79
C GLY A 231 2.50 -4.69 7.89
N CYS A 232 1.63 -3.68 7.94
CA CYS A 232 0.39 -3.58 7.18
C CYS A 232 -0.63 -4.67 7.51
N ALA A 233 -0.65 -5.14 8.76
CA ALA A 233 -1.70 -6.04 9.24
C ALA A 233 -3.06 -5.35 9.20
N PHE A 234 -4.08 -6.05 8.68
CA PHE A 234 -5.44 -5.54 8.71
C PHE A 234 -5.95 -5.41 10.17
N PRO A 235 -6.42 -4.24 10.60
CA PRO A 235 -6.85 -4.04 11.98
C PRO A 235 -8.08 -4.86 12.35
N CYS A 236 -8.04 -5.50 13.53
CA CYS A 236 -9.17 -6.25 14.06
C CYS A 236 -10.44 -5.38 14.19
N ASP A 237 -10.31 -4.11 14.58
CA ASP A 237 -11.44 -3.20 14.70
C ASP A 237 -12.18 -2.98 13.35
N LEU A 238 -11.47 -3.04 12.22
CA LEU A 238 -12.09 -2.94 10.89
C LEU A 238 -12.80 -4.25 10.49
N ALA A 239 -12.23 -5.41 10.85
CA ALA A 239 -12.89 -6.70 10.62
C ALA A 239 -14.21 -6.79 11.41
N VAL A 240 -14.21 -6.37 12.67
CA VAL A 240 -15.42 -6.29 13.50
C VAL A 240 -16.45 -5.31 12.92
N ALA A 241 -16.00 -4.18 12.36
CA ALA A 241 -16.90 -3.23 11.70
C ALA A 241 -17.58 -3.82 10.46
N ASN A 242 -16.82 -4.55 9.63
CA ASN A 242 -17.38 -5.27 8.47
C ASN A 242 -18.44 -6.30 8.91
N VAL A 243 -18.17 -7.06 9.98
CA VAL A 243 -19.15 -8.03 10.55
C VAL A 243 -20.41 -7.32 11.02
N THR A 244 -20.26 -6.21 11.74
CA THR A 244 -21.41 -5.44 12.26
C THR A 244 -22.30 -4.91 11.14
N GLU A 245 -21.70 -4.41 10.06
CA GLU A 245 -22.44 -3.95 8.88
C GLU A 245 -23.12 -5.13 8.16
N ALA A 246 -22.41 -6.24 7.97
CA ALA A 246 -22.97 -7.42 7.32
C ALA A 246 -24.12 -8.05 8.13
N GLU A 247 -24.03 -8.08 9.46
CA GLU A 247 -25.14 -8.52 10.34
C GLU A 247 -26.37 -7.62 10.17
N ALA A 248 -26.17 -6.30 10.11
CA ALA A 248 -27.27 -5.35 9.92
C ALA A 248 -27.99 -5.57 8.58
N GLN A 249 -27.25 -5.92 7.52
CA GLN A 249 -27.83 -6.25 6.23
C GLN A 249 -28.48 -7.62 6.21
N TYR A 250 -27.84 -8.63 6.79
CA TYR A 250 -28.38 -9.99 6.92
C TYR A 250 -29.72 -10.01 7.69
N THR A 251 -29.80 -9.32 8.82
CA THR A 251 -31.01 -9.29 9.66
C THR A 251 -32.18 -8.52 9.04
N THR A 252 -31.95 -7.76 7.97
CA THR A 252 -32.98 -7.03 7.23
C THR A 252 -33.15 -7.56 5.80
N ALA A 253 -32.49 -8.68 5.49
CA ALA A 253 -32.56 -9.31 4.20
C ALA A 253 -33.97 -9.82 3.91
N THR A 254 -34.37 -9.73 2.65
CA THR A 254 -35.63 -10.27 2.14
C THR A 254 -35.38 -11.63 1.50
N ILE A 255 -36.44 -12.38 1.23
CA ILE A 255 -36.38 -13.67 0.50
C ILE A 255 -35.51 -13.57 -0.76
N GLY A 256 -35.57 -12.43 -1.46
CA GLY A 256 -34.82 -12.19 -2.70
C GLY A 256 -33.32 -11.95 -2.57
N ASN A 257 -32.81 -11.56 -1.41
CA ASN A 257 -31.38 -11.27 -1.20
C ASN A 257 -30.75 -11.97 0.01
N TYR A 258 -31.51 -12.79 0.72
CA TYR A 258 -31.08 -13.46 1.95
C TYR A 258 -29.83 -14.32 1.75
N VAL A 259 -29.78 -15.17 0.72
CA VAL A 259 -28.60 -16.02 0.44
C VAL A 259 -27.35 -15.16 0.28
N GLU A 260 -27.43 -14.08 -0.53
CA GLU A 260 -26.31 -13.16 -0.74
C GLU A 260 -25.85 -12.50 0.57
N LYS A 261 -26.78 -12.01 1.38
CA LYS A 261 -26.47 -11.33 2.65
C LYS A 261 -25.98 -12.29 3.73
N CYS A 262 -26.50 -13.51 3.76
CA CYS A 262 -26.07 -14.57 4.66
C CYS A 262 -24.63 -15.02 4.34
N ASP A 263 -24.34 -15.26 3.06
CA ASP A 263 -22.98 -15.58 2.60
C ASP A 263 -21.99 -14.45 2.89
N GLN A 264 -22.40 -13.20 2.68
CA GLN A 264 -21.59 -12.02 3.00
C GLN A 264 -21.31 -11.94 4.50
N TYR A 265 -22.30 -12.21 5.35
CA TYR A 265 -22.14 -12.23 6.80
C TYR A 265 -21.17 -13.33 7.24
N SER A 266 -21.38 -14.55 6.75
CA SER A 266 -20.50 -15.71 6.99
C SER A 266 -19.04 -15.44 6.57
N LEU A 267 -18.84 -14.79 5.41
CA LEU A 267 -17.52 -14.40 4.93
C LEU A 267 -16.80 -13.47 5.90
N TYR A 268 -17.47 -12.43 6.41
CA TYR A 268 -16.84 -11.48 7.33
C TYR A 268 -16.64 -12.07 8.73
N LEU A 269 -17.52 -12.96 9.21
CA LEU A 269 -17.27 -13.72 10.42
C LEU A 269 -15.99 -14.54 10.30
N GLN A 270 -15.80 -15.24 9.16
CA GLN A 270 -14.57 -15.99 8.90
C GLN A 270 -13.33 -15.08 8.83
N GLU A 271 -13.45 -13.91 8.20
CA GLU A 271 -12.37 -12.92 8.16
C GLU A 271 -12.01 -12.41 9.57
N GLN A 272 -13.01 -12.19 10.43
CA GLN A 272 -12.78 -11.83 11.83
C GLN A 272 -12.04 -12.94 12.59
N ILE A 273 -12.37 -14.21 12.38
CA ILE A 273 -11.61 -15.34 12.96
C ILE A 273 -10.14 -15.28 12.51
N ASP A 274 -9.90 -15.07 11.23
CA ASP A 274 -8.54 -15.07 10.66
C ASP A 274 -7.67 -13.93 11.20
N ILE A 275 -8.28 -12.80 11.57
CA ILE A 275 -7.58 -11.56 11.94
C ILE A 275 -7.53 -11.34 13.45
N CYS A 276 -8.68 -11.48 14.12
CA CYS A 276 -8.84 -11.27 15.55
C CYS A 276 -8.64 -12.55 16.37
N GLY A 277 -8.82 -13.71 15.74
CA GLY A 277 -8.89 -15.00 16.41
C GLY A 277 -10.25 -15.29 17.03
N ASP A 278 -10.52 -16.57 17.25
CA ASP A 278 -11.72 -17.09 17.92
C ASP A 278 -11.34 -18.18 18.92
N ALA A 279 -10.82 -17.76 20.07
CA ALA A 279 -10.28 -18.69 21.06
C ALA A 279 -11.38 -19.45 21.84
N ASP A 280 -12.59 -18.88 21.94
CA ASP A 280 -13.73 -19.51 22.61
C ASP A 280 -14.65 -20.28 21.66
N GLY A 281 -14.47 -20.14 20.34
CA GLY A 281 -15.23 -20.85 19.31
C GLY A 281 -16.62 -20.24 19.10
N SER A 282 -16.87 -19.03 19.62
CA SER A 282 -18.19 -18.40 19.54
C SER A 282 -18.54 -17.98 18.12
N ILE A 283 -17.58 -17.44 17.39
CA ILE A 283 -17.77 -17.00 16.00
C ILE A 283 -17.92 -18.22 15.09
N GLN A 284 -17.11 -19.26 15.28
CA GLN A 284 -17.26 -20.49 14.51
C GLN A 284 -18.62 -21.16 14.75
N ALA A 285 -19.10 -21.18 16.01
CA ALA A 285 -20.42 -21.73 16.32
C ALA A 285 -21.56 -20.94 15.67
N GLU A 286 -21.39 -19.62 15.50
CA GLU A 286 -22.33 -18.78 14.76
C GLU A 286 -22.33 -19.12 13.27
N ILE A 287 -21.16 -19.20 12.63
CA ILE A 287 -21.02 -19.64 11.22
C ILE A 287 -21.67 -21.00 11.02
N ASP A 288 -21.39 -21.98 11.89
CA ASP A 288 -21.93 -23.34 11.80
C ASP A 288 -23.46 -23.39 11.96
N SER A 289 -24.08 -22.34 12.52
CA SER A 289 -25.52 -22.23 12.71
C SER A 289 -26.24 -21.48 11.59
N LEU A 290 -25.50 -20.78 10.71
CA LEU A 290 -26.09 -20.10 9.57
C LEU A 290 -26.56 -21.12 8.53
N ASN A 291 -27.83 -21.02 8.16
CA ASN A 291 -28.35 -21.65 6.95
C ASN A 291 -28.50 -20.57 5.88
N CYS A 292 -27.59 -20.59 4.91
CA CYS A 292 -27.57 -19.71 3.74
C CYS A 292 -27.98 -20.44 2.45
N GLY A 293 -28.55 -21.65 2.57
CA GLY A 293 -28.92 -22.51 1.44
C GLY A 293 -30.19 -22.08 0.72
N ASP A 294 -30.28 -22.54 -0.51
CA ASP A 294 -31.44 -22.56 -1.42
C ASP A 294 -31.20 -23.81 -2.28
N THR A 295 -31.81 -24.93 -1.87
CA THR A 295 -31.37 -26.27 -2.27
C THR A 295 -31.83 -26.67 -3.67
N ASP A 296 -33.05 -26.32 -4.05
CA ASP A 296 -33.61 -26.47 -5.41
C ASP A 296 -33.27 -25.28 -6.34
N SER A 297 -32.79 -24.16 -5.79
CA SER A 297 -32.46 -22.94 -6.54
C SER A 297 -33.68 -22.29 -7.20
N ASP A 298 -34.85 -22.40 -6.56
CA ASP A 298 -36.08 -21.76 -7.00
C ASP A 298 -36.16 -20.29 -6.56
N GLY A 299 -35.22 -19.82 -5.74
CA GLY A 299 -35.13 -18.43 -5.31
C GLY A 299 -35.88 -18.11 -4.01
N VAL A 300 -36.41 -19.13 -3.34
CA VAL A 300 -36.78 -19.14 -1.93
C VAL A 300 -35.67 -19.85 -1.14
N PRO A 301 -35.03 -19.16 -0.18
CA PRO A 301 -34.05 -19.80 0.69
C PRO A 301 -34.70 -20.83 1.63
N ASP A 302 -34.06 -21.99 1.83
CA ASP A 302 -34.49 -23.10 2.71
C ASP A 302 -35.05 -22.65 4.08
N VAL A 303 -34.50 -21.56 4.65
CA VAL A 303 -34.93 -21.03 5.95
C VAL A 303 -36.31 -20.41 5.96
N PHE A 304 -36.85 -20.07 4.79
CA PHE A 304 -38.17 -19.48 4.61
C PHE A 304 -39.24 -20.50 4.22
N GLU A 305 -38.86 -21.76 4.04
CA GLU A 305 -39.73 -22.86 3.60
C GLU A 305 -40.22 -23.73 4.76
N ASP A 306 -39.80 -23.42 5.99
CA ASP A 306 -40.39 -23.95 7.23
C ASP A 306 -41.69 -23.18 7.55
N PHE A 307 -42.74 -23.41 6.76
CA PHE A 307 -43.99 -22.64 6.86
C PHE A 307 -44.69 -22.82 8.21
N ASN A 308 -44.63 -24.02 8.77
CA ASN A 308 -45.24 -24.32 10.06
C ASN A 308 -44.36 -23.94 11.28
N VAL A 309 -43.11 -23.56 11.03
CA VAL A 309 -42.12 -23.06 12.00
C VAL A 309 -41.79 -24.07 13.10
N ASP A 310 -41.77 -25.36 12.75
CA ASP A 310 -41.38 -26.44 13.67
C ASP A 310 -39.91 -26.88 13.52
N GLY A 311 -39.22 -26.36 12.50
CA GLY A 311 -37.82 -26.59 12.20
C GLY A 311 -37.54 -27.89 11.43
N ASP A 312 -38.56 -28.51 10.85
CA ASP A 312 -38.47 -29.77 10.09
C ASP A 312 -38.96 -29.59 8.64
N LEU A 313 -38.08 -29.04 7.79
CA LEU A 313 -38.32 -28.79 6.36
C LEU A 313 -38.79 -30.03 5.58
N ASP A 314 -38.48 -31.25 6.04
CA ASP A 314 -38.87 -32.50 5.38
C ASP A 314 -40.40 -32.77 5.44
N ASN A 315 -41.17 -31.97 6.19
CA ASN A 315 -42.59 -32.20 6.43
C ASN A 315 -43.54 -31.14 5.83
N ASP A 316 -42.98 -30.07 5.26
CA ASP A 316 -43.70 -29.05 4.49
C ASP A 316 -43.71 -29.48 3.01
N ASP A 317 -44.90 -29.81 2.52
CA ASP A 317 -45.21 -30.38 1.19
C ASP A 317 -46.63 -29.89 0.84
N ILE A 318 -46.70 -28.70 0.26
CA ILE A 318 -47.95 -27.93 0.15
C ILE A 318 -48.91 -28.57 -0.89
N ASP A 319 -48.39 -29.06 -2.02
CA ASP A 319 -49.19 -29.74 -3.06
C ASP A 319 -49.42 -31.25 -2.81
N ASN A 320 -48.69 -31.83 -1.85
CA ASN A 320 -48.73 -33.25 -1.46
C ASN A 320 -48.26 -34.22 -2.55
N ASP A 321 -47.30 -33.83 -3.39
CA ASP A 321 -46.70 -34.70 -4.39
C ASP A 321 -45.63 -35.67 -3.81
N GLY A 322 -45.16 -35.37 -2.60
CA GLY A 322 -44.18 -36.14 -1.84
C GLY A 322 -42.72 -35.67 -1.97
N ILE A 323 -42.49 -34.52 -2.59
CA ILE A 323 -41.29 -33.69 -2.51
C ILE A 323 -41.58 -32.61 -1.47
N ALA A 324 -40.62 -32.32 -0.60
CA ALA A 324 -40.79 -31.23 0.36
C ALA A 324 -40.45 -29.91 -0.34
N ASN A 325 -41.09 -28.81 0.04
CA ASN A 325 -40.96 -27.51 -0.63
C ASN A 325 -39.50 -27.11 -0.89
N TYR A 326 -38.62 -27.20 0.11
CA TYR A 326 -37.17 -26.88 -0.04
C TYR A 326 -36.35 -27.80 -1.00
N LEU A 327 -37.01 -28.76 -1.63
CA LEU A 327 -36.48 -29.65 -2.66
C LEU A 327 -37.33 -29.63 -3.94
N ASP A 328 -38.42 -28.87 -3.95
CA ASP A 328 -39.36 -28.69 -5.03
C ASP A 328 -39.18 -27.30 -5.62
N ASN A 329 -39.43 -27.15 -6.92
CA ASN A 329 -39.26 -25.87 -7.60
C ASN A 329 -40.58 -25.36 -8.19
N GLU A 330 -41.69 -25.99 -7.79
CA GLU A 330 -43.08 -25.71 -8.12
C GLU A 330 -43.95 -26.11 -6.92
N ASP A 331 -43.79 -25.39 -5.81
CA ASP A 331 -44.27 -25.77 -4.49
C ASP A 331 -45.76 -26.13 -4.45
N ASP A 332 -46.63 -25.32 -5.04
CA ASP A 332 -48.09 -25.39 -4.92
C ASP A 332 -48.79 -26.21 -6.01
N GLY A 333 -48.04 -26.69 -7.00
CA GLY A 333 -48.52 -27.62 -8.02
C GLY A 333 -49.44 -27.01 -9.08
N ASP A 334 -49.38 -25.69 -9.30
CA ASP A 334 -50.29 -24.96 -10.18
C ASP A 334 -49.81 -24.80 -11.64
N GLY A 335 -48.57 -25.21 -11.93
CA GLY A 335 -47.94 -25.18 -13.24
C GLY A 335 -46.98 -24.02 -13.50
N ILE A 336 -46.82 -23.08 -12.56
CA ILE A 336 -45.79 -22.04 -12.61
C ILE A 336 -44.66 -22.39 -11.63
N LEU A 337 -43.41 -22.09 -12.00
CA LEU A 337 -42.28 -22.36 -11.09
C LEU A 337 -42.23 -21.31 -10.00
N THR A 338 -41.97 -21.73 -8.75
CA THR A 338 -41.81 -20.88 -7.56
C THR A 338 -40.94 -19.65 -7.83
N PHE A 339 -39.89 -19.76 -8.64
CA PHE A 339 -39.03 -18.65 -9.04
C PHE A 339 -39.75 -17.43 -9.63
N TYR A 340 -40.88 -17.64 -10.31
CA TYR A 340 -41.65 -16.58 -10.96
C TYR A 340 -42.69 -15.93 -10.03
N GLU A 341 -43.02 -16.56 -8.90
CA GLU A 341 -44.04 -16.10 -7.93
C GLU A 341 -43.47 -15.70 -6.58
N ALA A 342 -42.34 -16.29 -6.18
CA ALA A 342 -41.76 -16.15 -4.85
C ALA A 342 -41.50 -14.70 -4.42
N LYS A 343 -41.26 -13.79 -5.37
CA LYS A 343 -40.90 -12.40 -5.06
C LYS A 343 -41.18 -11.37 -6.15
N ASP A 344 -41.46 -10.16 -5.69
CA ASP A 344 -41.52 -8.97 -6.51
C ASP A 344 -40.12 -8.45 -6.93
N ALA A 345 -40.10 -7.38 -7.72
CA ALA A 345 -38.85 -6.76 -8.19
C ALA A 345 -37.98 -6.13 -7.08
N ASP A 346 -38.56 -5.85 -5.92
CA ASP A 346 -37.86 -5.35 -4.73
C ASP A 346 -37.41 -6.51 -3.81
N GLY A 347 -37.75 -7.76 -4.16
CA GLY A 347 -37.39 -8.98 -3.46
C GLY A 347 -38.29 -9.30 -2.27
N ASN A 348 -39.52 -8.78 -2.22
CA ASN A 348 -40.52 -9.13 -1.20
C ASN A 348 -41.44 -10.25 -1.72
N PRO A 349 -41.96 -11.13 -0.85
CA PRO A 349 -42.97 -12.12 -1.23
C PRO A 349 -44.20 -11.51 -1.91
N VAL A 350 -44.77 -12.21 -2.90
CA VAL A 350 -45.99 -11.83 -3.61
C VAL A 350 -47.19 -12.55 -2.99
N ASP A 351 -48.29 -11.82 -2.82
CA ASP A 351 -49.58 -12.26 -2.26
C ASP A 351 -50.65 -11.47 -3.02
N THR A 352 -51.16 -12.06 -4.10
CA THR A 352 -51.96 -11.37 -5.12
C THR A 352 -53.37 -11.04 -4.61
N ASP A 353 -54.00 -11.96 -3.88
CA ASP A 353 -55.35 -11.77 -3.33
C ASP A 353 -55.38 -11.16 -1.90
N GLY A 354 -54.25 -11.18 -1.20
CA GLY A 354 -54.07 -10.59 0.13
C GLY A 354 -54.62 -11.45 1.27
N ASP A 355 -54.80 -12.77 1.07
CA ASP A 355 -55.36 -13.67 2.06
C ASP A 355 -54.33 -14.21 3.08
N GLY A 356 -53.05 -14.10 2.74
CA GLY A 356 -51.90 -14.41 3.58
C GLY A 356 -51.18 -15.71 3.23
N ASP A 357 -51.68 -16.49 2.28
CA ASP A 357 -50.92 -17.50 1.56
C ASP A 357 -50.21 -16.77 0.39
N PHE A 358 -48.91 -17.02 0.19
CA PHE A 358 -48.14 -16.35 -0.87
C PHE A 358 -48.35 -17.10 -2.19
N ASP A 359 -48.27 -16.40 -3.34
CA ASP A 359 -48.56 -16.97 -4.67
C ASP A 359 -47.85 -18.33 -4.91
N TYR A 360 -46.55 -18.44 -4.58
CA TYR A 360 -45.80 -19.70 -4.69
C TYR A 360 -46.25 -20.84 -3.75
N LEU A 361 -47.23 -20.61 -2.88
CA LEU A 361 -47.85 -21.55 -1.95
C LEU A 361 -49.38 -21.64 -2.16
N ASP A 362 -49.94 -20.91 -3.13
CA ASP A 362 -51.37 -20.76 -3.34
C ASP A 362 -51.77 -21.04 -4.80
N ASN A 363 -52.40 -22.19 -5.01
CA ASN A 363 -52.83 -22.63 -6.35
C ASN A 363 -54.05 -21.89 -6.92
N ASP A 364 -54.53 -20.82 -6.27
CA ASP A 364 -55.63 -19.95 -6.67
C ASP A 364 -55.25 -18.47 -6.42
N ASP A 365 -54.10 -18.02 -6.96
CA ASP A 365 -53.41 -16.74 -6.68
C ASP A 365 -54.30 -15.49 -6.52
N ASP A 366 -55.39 -15.39 -7.27
CA ASP A 366 -56.28 -14.23 -7.26
C ASP A 366 -57.55 -14.39 -6.39
N GLY A 367 -57.73 -15.58 -5.81
CA GLY A 367 -58.81 -15.95 -4.92
C GLY A 367 -60.20 -15.98 -5.58
N ASP A 368 -60.29 -16.16 -6.91
CA ASP A 368 -61.57 -16.20 -7.64
C ASP A 368 -62.28 -17.56 -7.55
N GLY A 369 -61.56 -18.61 -7.16
CA GLY A 369 -62.03 -19.99 -7.02
C GLY A 369 -61.77 -20.89 -8.23
N VAL A 370 -61.00 -20.43 -9.23
CA VAL A 370 -60.52 -21.18 -10.39
C VAL A 370 -59.00 -21.29 -10.31
N LEU A 371 -58.52 -22.46 -9.90
CA LEU A 371 -57.08 -22.71 -9.76
C LEU A 371 -56.24 -22.18 -10.94
N THR A 372 -55.12 -21.52 -10.65
CA THR A 372 -54.17 -20.90 -11.59
C THR A 372 -53.85 -21.80 -12.80
N ALA A 373 -53.63 -23.10 -12.54
CA ALA A 373 -53.43 -24.15 -13.55
C ALA A 373 -54.52 -24.23 -14.65
N ASN A 374 -55.74 -23.77 -14.37
CA ASN A 374 -56.90 -23.83 -15.26
C ASN A 374 -57.21 -22.51 -15.97
N GLU A 375 -56.42 -21.47 -15.70
CA GLU A 375 -56.63 -20.12 -16.24
C GLU A 375 -55.70 -19.80 -17.41
N GLY A 376 -54.79 -20.72 -17.72
CA GLY A 376 -53.84 -20.57 -18.81
C GLY A 376 -52.66 -19.69 -18.40
N ALA A 377 -52.19 -19.85 -17.17
CA ALA A 377 -50.97 -19.23 -16.63
C ALA A 377 -49.72 -19.64 -17.43
N ASP A 378 -49.60 -20.91 -17.83
CA ASP A 378 -48.53 -21.39 -18.73
C ASP A 378 -49.09 -22.23 -19.90
N PRO A 379 -49.45 -21.60 -21.03
CA PRO A 379 -49.94 -22.31 -22.21
C PRO A 379 -48.93 -23.24 -22.89
N ASN A 380 -47.62 -23.06 -22.64
CA ASN A 380 -46.57 -23.80 -23.35
C ASN A 380 -45.97 -24.95 -22.52
N GLY A 381 -46.17 -24.95 -21.21
CA GLY A 381 -45.78 -26.01 -20.28
C GLY A 381 -44.30 -25.97 -19.91
N ASP A 382 -43.66 -24.79 -19.90
CA ASP A 382 -42.27 -24.60 -19.48
C ASP A 382 -42.11 -23.99 -18.07
N GLY A 383 -43.22 -23.75 -17.37
CA GLY A 383 -43.31 -23.21 -16.02
C GLY A 383 -43.05 -21.71 -15.94
N ASN A 384 -42.95 -21.02 -17.07
CA ASN A 384 -42.76 -19.57 -17.13
C ASN A 384 -44.07 -18.89 -17.57
N PRO A 385 -44.60 -17.92 -16.79
CA PRO A 385 -45.86 -17.25 -17.12
C PRO A 385 -45.74 -16.17 -18.21
N ASP A 386 -44.59 -16.03 -18.89
CA ASP A 386 -44.35 -15.04 -19.96
C ASP A 386 -45.37 -15.13 -21.12
N ASP A 387 -45.99 -16.29 -21.33
CA ASP A 387 -47.04 -16.49 -22.33
C ASP A 387 -48.45 -16.71 -21.75
N ALA A 388 -48.64 -16.35 -20.47
CA ALA A 388 -49.93 -16.39 -19.80
C ALA A 388 -51.05 -15.71 -20.60
N LEU A 389 -52.24 -16.28 -20.52
CA LEU A 389 -53.42 -15.74 -21.17
C LEU A 389 -53.87 -14.44 -20.51
N ASP A 390 -54.06 -13.39 -21.30
CA ASP A 390 -54.74 -12.15 -20.91
C ASP A 390 -55.95 -11.98 -21.85
N THR A 391 -57.12 -12.39 -21.37
CA THR A 391 -58.33 -12.48 -22.19
C THR A 391 -58.89 -11.09 -22.55
N ASP A 392 -58.71 -10.09 -21.69
CA ASP A 392 -59.29 -8.75 -21.86
C ASP A 392 -58.31 -7.72 -22.45
N GLY A 393 -57.02 -8.05 -22.49
CA GLY A 393 -55.93 -7.27 -23.07
C GLY A 393 -55.52 -6.07 -22.21
N ASN A 394 -55.74 -6.12 -20.90
CA ASN A 394 -55.42 -5.02 -19.99
C ASN A 394 -53.98 -5.04 -19.47
N GLY A 395 -53.24 -6.13 -19.71
CA GLY A 395 -51.85 -6.32 -19.31
C GLY A 395 -51.63 -7.03 -17.98
N VAL A 396 -52.70 -7.51 -17.33
CA VAL A 396 -52.68 -8.43 -16.20
C VAL A 396 -53.13 -9.80 -16.72
N PRO A 397 -52.36 -10.87 -16.50
CA PRO A 397 -52.79 -12.24 -16.83
C PRO A 397 -54.09 -12.63 -16.13
N ASP A 398 -54.84 -13.55 -16.75
CA ASP A 398 -56.12 -14.03 -16.22
C ASP A 398 -55.96 -14.62 -14.81
N TYR A 399 -54.87 -15.35 -14.54
CA TYR A 399 -54.59 -16.00 -13.24
C TYR A 399 -54.26 -15.05 -12.07
N LEU A 400 -54.12 -13.75 -12.34
CA LEU A 400 -53.88 -12.72 -11.32
C LEU A 400 -55.07 -11.75 -11.22
N GLN A 401 -56.28 -12.18 -11.63
CA GLN A 401 -57.42 -11.26 -11.81
C GLN A 401 -58.84 -11.86 -11.64
N ALA A 402 -59.36 -11.74 -10.41
CA ALA A 402 -60.69 -12.17 -9.97
C ALA A 402 -61.96 -11.51 -10.56
#